data_AF-A0A969G823-F1
#
_entry.id   AF-A0A969G823-F1
#
_cell.length_a   1.000
_cell.length_b   1.000
_cell.length_c   1.000
_cell.angle_alpha   90.00
_cell.angle_beta   90.00
_cell.angle_gamma   90.00
#
_symmetry.space_group_name_H-M   'P 1'
#
loop_
_entity.id
_entity.type
_entity.pdbx_description
1 polymer ?
#
loop_
_entity_poly.entity_id
_entity_poly.type
_entity_poly.pdbx_seq_one_letter_code
_entity_poly.pdbx_strand_id
1 'polypeptide(L)'
;MLRVSQEEGISVTATRALCVRYILSIFGIRKDKASERLLEVVPNFSMFGFWLIYFPLYAQYKISGEHWFHPPLLIVKHERMENLVPTRSIYIDKIIEQHKNDIEQFVIIGAGFDGRCFGDLNSSTIKLFEVDEKTHKRRKRKPYGNQD
;
A
#
# COMPACT_ATOMS: atom_id res chain seq x y z
N MET A 1 6.13 -3.23 -17.61
CA MET A 1 5.55 -3.75 -16.35
C MET A 1 5.32 -5.27 -16.40
N LEU A 2 4.49 -5.80 -17.32
CA LEU A 2 4.17 -7.24 -17.37
C LEU A 2 5.39 -8.15 -17.58
N ARG A 3 6.23 -7.83 -18.57
CA ARG A 3 7.46 -8.57 -18.88
C ARG A 3 8.43 -8.64 -17.69
N VAL A 4 8.77 -7.49 -17.12
CA VAL A 4 9.60 -7.40 -15.90
C VAL A 4 8.98 -8.17 -14.73
N SER A 5 7.65 -8.15 -14.60
CA SER A 5 6.95 -8.94 -13.57
C SER A 5 7.14 -10.45 -13.74
N GLN A 6 7.10 -10.94 -14.97
CA GLN A 6 7.34 -12.36 -15.28
C GLN A 6 8.80 -12.73 -15.04
N GLU A 7 9.74 -11.91 -15.53
CA GLU A 7 11.18 -12.11 -15.37
C GLU A 7 11.58 -12.11 -13.88
N GLU A 8 10.97 -11.25 -13.07
CA GLU A 8 11.26 -11.12 -11.64
C GLU A 8 10.39 -12.00 -10.74
N GLY A 9 9.36 -12.68 -11.28
CA GLY A 9 8.41 -13.47 -10.50
C GLY A 9 7.63 -12.63 -9.47
N ILE A 10 7.15 -11.45 -9.88
CA ILE A 10 6.41 -10.52 -9.03
C ILE A 10 4.97 -10.42 -9.51
N SER A 11 4.01 -10.45 -8.58
CA SER A 11 2.59 -10.22 -8.90
C SER A 11 2.33 -8.78 -9.34
N VAL A 12 1.90 -8.61 -10.59
CA VAL A 12 1.43 -7.32 -11.15
C VAL A 12 0.28 -6.75 -10.31
N THR A 13 -0.62 -7.62 -9.86
CA THR A 13 -1.77 -7.25 -9.04
C THR A 13 -1.33 -6.72 -7.67
N ALA A 14 -0.30 -7.33 -7.07
CA ALA A 14 0.25 -6.87 -5.80
C ALA A 14 0.91 -5.48 -5.96
N THR A 15 1.68 -5.26 -7.03
CA THR A 15 2.25 -3.93 -7.33
C THR A 15 1.15 -2.89 -7.53
N ARG A 16 0.08 -3.21 -8.27
CA ARG A 16 -1.05 -2.27 -8.46
C ARG A 16 -1.71 -1.90 -7.13
N ALA A 17 -1.90 -2.87 -6.24
CA ALA A 17 -2.47 -2.63 -4.92
C ALA A 17 -1.56 -1.70 -4.08
N LEU A 18 -0.25 -1.91 -4.15
CA LEU A 18 0.76 -1.05 -3.51
C LEU A 18 0.71 0.39 -4.07
N CYS A 19 0.67 0.57 -5.39
CA CYS A 19 0.58 1.88 -6.02
C CYS A 19 -0.66 2.67 -5.55
N VAL A 20 -1.82 2.00 -5.48
CA VAL A 20 -3.05 2.64 -5.00
C VAL A 20 -2.90 3.08 -3.54
N ARG A 21 -2.34 2.24 -2.66
CA ARG A 21 -2.09 2.61 -1.27
C ARG A 21 -1.17 3.82 -1.15
N TYR A 22 -0.13 3.90 -1.98
CA TYR A 22 0.76 5.04 -2.03
C TYR A 22 0.03 6.32 -2.50
N ILE A 23 -0.83 6.23 -3.52
CA ILE A 23 -1.69 7.34 -3.95
C ILE A 23 -2.52 7.84 -2.76
N LEU A 24 -3.19 6.94 -2.02
CA LEU A 24 -3.98 7.34 -0.86
C LEU A 24 -3.13 8.03 0.24
N SER A 25 -1.87 7.63 0.38
CA SER A 25 -0.91 8.24 1.30
C SER A 25 -0.54 9.66 0.90
N ILE A 26 -0.13 9.89 -0.35
CA ILE A 26 0.28 11.23 -0.83
C ILE A 26 -0.89 12.22 -0.89
N PHE A 27 -2.11 11.73 -1.15
CA PHE A 27 -3.33 12.54 -1.11
C PHE A 27 -3.91 12.68 0.30
N GLY A 28 -3.27 12.16 1.34
CA GLY A 28 -3.67 12.36 2.73
C GLY A 28 -4.94 11.61 3.18
N ILE A 29 -5.46 10.71 2.34
CA ILE A 29 -6.66 9.90 2.66
C ILE A 29 -6.32 8.81 3.67
N ARG A 30 -5.15 8.18 3.55
CA ARG A 30 -4.71 7.07 4.40
C ARG A 30 -3.20 7.11 4.58
N LYS A 31 -2.72 7.29 5.81
CA LYS A 31 -1.28 7.29 6.10
C LYS A 31 -0.67 5.92 5.84
N ASP A 32 0.33 5.86 4.96
CA ASP A 32 1.04 4.61 4.67
C ASP A 32 2.48 4.88 4.23
N LYS A 33 3.35 5.14 5.21
CA LYS A 33 4.80 5.31 4.96
C LYS A 33 5.45 4.05 4.43
N ALA A 34 4.86 2.88 4.73
CA ALA A 34 5.42 1.63 4.28
C ALA A 34 5.27 1.43 2.77
N SER A 35 4.18 1.95 2.20
CA SER A 35 3.95 1.89 0.75
C SER A 35 5.01 2.63 -0.08
N GLU A 36 5.48 3.79 0.40
CA GLU A 36 6.52 4.60 -0.24
C GLU A 36 7.84 3.82 -0.33
N ARG A 37 8.33 3.34 0.83
CA ARG A 37 9.57 2.54 0.93
C ARG A 37 9.52 1.26 0.09
N LEU A 38 8.35 0.64 -0.02
CA LEU A 38 8.18 -0.57 -0.83
C LEU A 38 8.21 -0.26 -2.33
N LEU A 39 7.66 0.87 -2.78
CA LEU A 39 7.68 1.23 -4.20
C LEU A 39 9.08 1.56 -4.71
N GLU A 40 9.97 2.04 -3.85
CA GLU A 40 11.38 2.31 -4.21
C GLU A 40 12.14 1.04 -4.62
N VAL A 41 11.75 -0.13 -4.09
CA VAL A 41 12.46 -1.40 -4.32
C VAL A 41 11.75 -2.32 -5.33
N VAL A 42 10.59 -1.93 -5.83
CA VAL A 42 9.77 -2.74 -6.73
C VAL A 42 10.21 -2.50 -8.19
N PRO A 43 10.73 -3.53 -8.90
CA PRO A 43 11.40 -3.35 -10.19
C PRO A 43 10.44 -3.04 -11.35
N ASN A 44 9.15 -3.33 -11.21
CA ASN A 44 8.14 -3.05 -12.23
C ASN A 44 7.43 -1.71 -12.02
N PHE A 45 7.98 -0.82 -11.17
CA PHE A 45 7.46 0.51 -10.89
C PHE A 45 8.54 1.58 -11.13
N SER A 46 8.14 2.75 -11.64
CA SER A 46 9.02 3.91 -11.83
C SER A 46 8.44 5.10 -11.09
N MET A 47 9.16 5.60 -10.09
CA MET A 47 8.70 6.72 -9.29
C MET A 47 8.67 8.02 -10.09
N PHE A 48 9.61 8.20 -11.03
CA PHE A 48 9.59 9.30 -11.99
C PHE A 48 8.37 9.24 -12.92
N GLY A 49 8.10 8.07 -13.52
CA GLY A 49 6.94 7.89 -14.40
C GLY A 49 5.61 8.07 -13.66
N PHE A 50 5.54 7.64 -12.40
CA PHE A 50 4.39 7.90 -11.53
C PHE A 50 4.17 9.40 -11.33
N TRP A 51 5.21 10.15 -10.94
CA TRP A 51 5.07 11.58 -10.70
C TRP A 51 4.77 12.37 -11.97
N LEU A 52 5.28 11.98 -13.15
CA LEU A 52 4.86 12.62 -14.41
C LEU A 52 3.34 12.57 -14.64
N ILE A 53 2.67 11.49 -14.20
CA ILE A 53 1.22 11.32 -14.35
C ILE A 53 0.46 12.01 -13.21
N TYR A 54 0.90 11.84 -11.96
CA TYR A 54 0.14 12.27 -10.78
C TYR A 54 0.53 13.65 -10.23
N PHE A 55 1.64 14.23 -10.67
CA PHE A 55 2.10 15.55 -10.19
C PHE A 55 1.06 16.66 -10.43
N PRO A 56 0.41 16.79 -11.60
CA PRO A 56 -0.61 17.82 -11.80
C PRO A 56 -1.77 17.69 -10.82
N LEU A 57 -2.20 16.46 -10.55
CA LEU A 57 -3.28 16.17 -9.59
C LEU A 57 -2.85 16.48 -8.15
N TYR A 58 -1.63 16.10 -7.78
CA TYR A 58 -1.09 16.39 -6.45
C TYR A 58 -0.92 17.90 -6.23
N ALA A 59 -0.42 18.63 -7.23
CA ALA A 59 -0.30 20.08 -7.17
C ALA A 59 -1.67 20.75 -7.02
N GLN A 60 -2.67 20.34 -7.81
CA GLN A 60 -4.05 20.81 -7.68
C GLN A 60 -4.61 20.56 -6.27
N TYR A 61 -4.44 19.35 -5.72
CA TYR A 61 -4.85 19.03 -4.36
C TYR A 61 -4.17 19.93 -3.31
N LYS A 62 -2.86 20.15 -3.43
CA LYS A 62 -2.12 21.01 -2.50
C LYS A 62 -2.52 22.48 -2.56
N ILE A 63 -2.89 22.98 -3.74
CA ILE A 63 -3.30 24.38 -3.93
C ILE A 63 -4.75 24.60 -3.46
N SER A 64 -5.66 23.72 -3.84
CA SER A 64 -7.10 23.89 -3.57
C SER A 64 -7.55 23.34 -2.22
N GLY A 65 -6.81 22.40 -1.63
CA GLY A 65 -7.27 21.60 -0.50
C GLY A 65 -8.36 20.58 -0.86
N GLU A 66 -8.78 20.52 -2.12
CA GLU A 66 -9.87 19.67 -2.60
C GLU A 66 -9.37 18.61 -3.58
N HIS A 67 -10.03 17.45 -3.55
CA HIS A 67 -9.82 16.37 -4.51
C HIS A 67 -10.71 16.58 -5.75
N TRP A 68 -10.40 17.62 -6.55
CA TRP A 68 -11.26 18.10 -7.64
C TRP A 68 -11.33 17.12 -8.81
N PHE A 69 -10.20 16.53 -9.21
CA PHE A 69 -10.22 15.46 -10.17
C PHE A 69 -10.63 14.20 -9.42
N HIS A 70 -11.73 13.59 -9.85
CA HIS A 70 -12.16 12.27 -9.40
C HIS A 70 -11.55 11.20 -10.31
N PRO A 71 -10.30 10.72 -10.11
CA PRO A 71 -10.14 9.30 -10.25
C PRO A 71 -11.06 8.68 -9.19
N PRO A 72 -11.87 7.67 -9.54
CA PRO A 72 -12.73 6.95 -8.59
C PRO A 72 -12.00 6.44 -7.34
N LEU A 73 -10.66 6.46 -7.34
CA LEU A 73 -9.77 6.14 -6.25
C LEU A 73 -9.96 6.97 -4.97
N LEU A 74 -10.46 8.21 -5.05
CA LEU A 74 -10.46 9.15 -3.92
C LEU A 74 -11.78 9.20 -3.12
N ILE A 75 -12.86 8.62 -3.63
CA ILE A 75 -14.18 8.66 -2.96
C ILE A 75 -14.57 7.26 -2.46
N VAL A 76 -14.47 7.06 -1.16
CA VAL A 76 -15.02 5.88 -0.45
C VAL A 76 -16.51 6.09 -0.09
N LYS A 77 -17.23 7.00 -0.78
CA LYS A 77 -18.67 7.19 -0.54
C LYS A 77 -19.53 6.11 -1.19
N HIS A 78 -19.10 5.55 -2.32
CA HIS A 78 -19.89 4.58 -3.08
C HIS A 78 -19.01 3.39 -3.46
N GLU A 79 -19.29 2.21 -2.92
CA GLU A 79 -18.53 0.99 -3.22
C GLU A 79 -18.75 0.60 -4.70
N ARG A 80 -17.70 0.74 -5.52
CA ARG A 80 -17.69 0.42 -6.95
C ARG A 80 -16.42 -0.34 -7.29
N MET A 81 -16.41 -1.08 -8.40
CA MET A 81 -15.22 -1.85 -8.83
C MET A 81 -13.96 -0.97 -8.95
N GLU A 82 -14.13 0.26 -9.39
CA GLU A 82 -13.10 1.28 -9.56
C GLU A 82 -12.46 1.78 -8.25
N ASN A 83 -13.14 1.65 -7.10
CA ASN A 83 -12.60 2.00 -5.78
C ASN A 83 -12.43 0.80 -4.85
N LEU A 84 -12.45 -0.43 -5.40
CA LEU A 84 -12.30 -1.65 -4.62
C LEU A 84 -11.04 -1.64 -3.76
N VAL A 85 -9.88 -1.30 -4.34
CA VAL A 85 -8.60 -1.34 -3.62
C VAL A 85 -8.54 -0.29 -2.50
N PRO A 86 -8.92 0.98 -2.72
CA PRO A 86 -9.03 1.96 -1.64
C PRO A 86 -10.01 1.56 -0.54
N THR A 87 -11.26 1.24 -0.92
CA THR A 87 -12.33 0.90 0.03
C THR A 87 -11.92 -0.30 0.90
N ARG A 88 -11.44 -1.37 0.28
CA ARG A 88 -10.93 -2.56 1.00
C ARG A 88 -9.78 -2.21 1.94
N SER A 89 -8.86 -1.34 1.51
CA SER A 89 -7.70 -0.99 2.34
C SER A 89 -8.12 -0.24 3.60
N ILE A 90 -9.04 0.72 3.46
CA ILE A 90 -9.57 1.52 4.57
C ILE A 90 -10.45 0.68 5.49
N TYR A 91 -11.28 -0.20 4.93
CA TYR A 91 -12.13 -1.10 5.70
C TYR A 91 -11.31 -2.03 6.60
N ILE A 92 -10.27 -2.67 6.05
CA ILE A 92 -9.37 -3.53 6.81
C ILE A 92 -8.65 -2.73 7.90
N ASP A 93 -8.15 -1.53 7.58
CA ASP A 93 -7.47 -0.70 8.58
C ASP A 93 -8.39 -0.30 9.74
N LYS A 94 -9.67 -0.04 9.45
CA LYS A 94 -10.67 0.24 10.48
C LYS A 94 -10.87 -0.95 11.41
N ILE A 95 -10.99 -2.17 10.87
CA ILE A 95 -11.13 -3.39 11.68
C ILE A 95 -9.89 -3.60 12.55
N ILE A 96 -8.70 -3.43 11.97
CA ILE A 96 -7.44 -3.54 12.70
C ILE A 96 -7.42 -2.53 13.86
N GLU A 97 -7.71 -1.26 13.59
CA GLU A 97 -7.69 -0.22 14.62
C GLU A 97 -8.69 -0.49 15.75
N GLN A 98 -9.86 -1.06 15.43
CA GLN A 98 -10.89 -1.41 16.40
C GLN A 98 -10.46 -2.55 17.33
N HIS A 99 -9.65 -3.50 16.85
CA HIS A 99 -9.33 -4.72 17.59
C HIS A 99 -7.86 -4.85 18.01
N LYS A 100 -6.98 -3.92 17.61
CA LYS A 100 -5.54 -4.02 17.87
C LYS A 100 -5.17 -4.16 19.35
N ASN A 101 -6.00 -3.67 20.26
CA ASN A 101 -5.74 -3.77 21.70
C ASN A 101 -6.28 -5.06 22.32
N ASP A 102 -7.12 -5.82 21.61
CA ASP A 102 -7.82 -7.00 22.10
C ASP A 102 -7.24 -8.32 21.55
N ILE A 103 -6.21 -8.24 20.69
CA ILE A 103 -5.60 -9.39 20.02
C ILE A 103 -4.15 -9.58 20.42
N GLU A 104 -3.72 -10.83 20.55
CA GLU A 104 -2.32 -11.18 20.81
C GLU A 104 -1.50 -11.33 19.54
N GLN A 105 -2.15 -11.68 18.42
CA GLN A 105 -1.50 -12.03 17.17
C GLN A 105 -2.29 -11.50 15.97
N PHE A 106 -1.55 -10.96 14.99
CA PHE A 106 -2.08 -10.55 13.70
C PHE A 106 -1.32 -11.27 12.57
N VAL A 107 -2.05 -11.96 11.70
CA VAL A 107 -1.47 -12.78 10.61
C VAL A 107 -2.01 -12.31 9.27
N ILE A 108 -1.11 -11.91 8.36
CA ILE A 108 -1.44 -11.59 6.97
C ILE A 108 -1.08 -12.79 6.08
N ILE A 109 -2.08 -13.39 5.45
CA ILE A 109 -1.91 -14.49 4.48
C ILE A 109 -1.90 -13.90 3.06
N GLY A 110 -0.94 -14.30 2.24
CA GLY A 110 -0.73 -13.71 0.91
C GLY A 110 -0.31 -12.24 1.02
N ALA A 111 0.63 -11.97 1.93
CA ALA A 111 0.98 -10.62 2.34
C ALA A 111 1.50 -9.72 1.21
N GLY A 112 2.02 -10.28 0.11
CA GLY A 112 2.56 -9.55 -1.03
C GLY A 112 3.42 -8.37 -0.62
N PHE A 113 3.00 -7.16 -1.02
CA PHE A 113 3.61 -5.89 -0.63
C PHE A 113 2.79 -5.12 0.43
N ASP A 114 2.06 -5.81 1.31
CA ASP A 114 1.28 -5.18 2.37
C ASP A 114 2.19 -4.57 3.46
N GLY A 115 2.29 -3.25 3.54
CA GLY A 115 3.14 -2.60 4.54
C GLY A 115 2.63 -2.55 5.99
N ARG A 116 1.46 -3.11 6.32
CA ARG A 116 0.79 -2.88 7.63
C ARG A 116 1.60 -3.33 8.83
N CYS A 117 2.34 -4.45 8.71
CA CYS A 117 3.19 -4.94 9.78
C CYS A 117 4.43 -4.05 10.03
N PHE A 118 4.74 -3.11 9.13
CA PHE A 118 5.88 -2.19 9.26
C PHE A 118 5.47 -0.78 9.75
N GLY A 119 4.17 -0.52 9.90
CA GLY A 119 3.61 0.76 10.33
C GLY A 119 3.27 0.81 11.82
N ASP A 120 2.18 1.48 12.15
CA ASP A 120 1.74 1.74 13.54
C ASP A 120 1.45 0.46 14.35
N LEU A 121 1.18 -0.66 13.67
CA LEU A 121 1.04 -1.97 14.31
C LEU A 121 2.37 -2.48 14.88
N ASN A 122 3.51 -2.11 14.31
CA ASN A 122 4.82 -2.57 14.79
C ASN A 122 5.19 -1.96 16.16
N SER A 123 4.54 -0.85 16.54
CA SER A 123 4.71 -0.23 17.86
C SER A 123 3.78 -0.81 18.93
N SER A 124 2.95 -1.80 18.59
CA SER A 124 2.04 -2.46 19.53
C SER A 124 2.64 -3.72 20.16
N THR A 125 2.00 -4.24 21.21
CA THR A 125 2.38 -5.52 21.86
C THR A 125 1.97 -6.76 21.05
N ILE A 126 1.33 -6.57 19.90
CA ILE A 126 0.78 -7.64 19.05
C ILE A 126 1.92 -8.34 18.32
N LYS A 127 1.88 -9.67 18.26
CA LYS A 127 2.80 -10.45 17.41
C LYS A 127 2.35 -10.41 15.96
N LEU A 128 3.21 -9.93 15.08
CA LEU A 128 2.91 -9.72 13.66
C LEU A 128 3.53 -10.83 12.80
N PHE A 129 2.71 -11.47 11.96
CA PHE A 129 3.17 -12.54 11.06
C PHE A 129 2.71 -12.30 9.63
N GLU A 130 3.59 -12.60 8.69
CA GLU A 130 3.30 -12.56 7.26
C GLU A 130 3.60 -13.90 6.61
N VAL A 131 2.62 -14.42 5.86
CA VAL A 131 2.72 -15.67 5.10
C VAL A 131 2.64 -15.35 3.63
N ASP A 132 3.72 -15.66 2.89
CA ASP A 132 3.82 -15.50 1.45
C ASP A 132 5.01 -16.32 0.92
N GLU A 133 5.13 -16.42 -0.39
CA GLU A 133 6.26 -17.02 -1.10
C GLU A 133 7.59 -16.30 -0.78
N LYS A 134 8.68 -17.07 -0.84
CA LYS A 134 10.04 -16.61 -0.47
C LYS A 134 10.49 -15.39 -1.29
N THR A 135 10.12 -15.33 -2.57
CA THR A 135 10.46 -14.25 -3.50
C THR A 135 9.86 -12.90 -3.07
N HIS A 136 8.58 -12.89 -2.67
CA HIS A 136 7.91 -11.69 -2.17
C HIS A 136 8.50 -11.24 -0.84
N LYS A 137 8.69 -12.17 0.11
CA LYS A 137 9.29 -11.87 1.43
C LYS A 137 10.67 -11.23 1.34
N ARG A 138 11.57 -11.81 0.53
CA ARG A 138 12.95 -11.31 0.38
C ARG A 138 12.97 -9.88 -0.15
N ARG A 139 12.12 -9.56 -1.12
CA ARG A 139 12.04 -8.20 -1.69
C ARG A 139 11.44 -7.21 -0.72
N LYS A 140 10.36 -7.59 -0.04
CA LYS A 140 9.68 -6.74 0.95
C LYS A 140 10.58 -6.35 2.12
N ARG A 141 11.52 -7.23 2.52
CA ARG A 141 12.50 -6.98 3.59
C ARG A 141 13.61 -6.00 3.20
N LYS A 142 13.97 -5.86 1.91
CA LYS A 142 15.07 -4.98 1.46
C LYS A 142 15.02 -3.55 2.06
N PRO A 143 13.89 -2.84 2.03
CA PRO A 143 13.81 -1.47 2.56
C PRO A 143 13.72 -1.37 4.10
N TYR A 144 13.54 -2.49 4.82
CA TYR A 144 13.38 -2.50 6.29
C TYR A 144 14.53 -3.19 7.04
N GLY A 145 15.53 -3.73 6.32
CA GLY A 145 16.64 -4.49 6.89
C GLY A 145 16.25 -5.91 7.30
N ASN A 146 17.24 -6.71 7.71
CA ASN A 146 16.98 -8.03 8.33
C ASN A 146 16.39 -7.79 9.73
N GLN A 147 15.07 -7.76 9.82
CA GLN A 147 14.37 -7.96 11.08
C GLN A 147 14.15 -9.47 11.20
N ASP A 148 15.02 -10.09 12.00
CA ASP A 148 15.00 -11.50 12.38
C ASP A 148 13.91 -11.77 13.42
#